data_AF-A0A356Z201-F1
#
_entry.id   AF-A0A356Z201-F1
#
_cell.length_a   1.000
_cell.length_b   1.000
_cell.length_c   1.000
_cell.angle_alpha   90.00
_cell.angle_beta   90.00
_cell.angle_gamma   90.00
#
_symmetry.space_group_name_H-M   'P 1'
#
loop_
_entity.id
_entity.type
_entity.pdbx_description
1 polymer ?
#
loop_
_entity_poly.entity_id
_entity_poly.type
_entity_poly.pdbx_seq_one_letter_code
_entity_poly.pdbx_strand_id
1 'polypeptide(L)'
;MGHLKKYLSFTLSAVALFACKNLEKNEQPNVIILMTDDQGYGDFSVFGNPVVKTPNLDHLHDESIRFTDFHVAPASVPTLSQMLTWFDAYYVYINKLP
;
A
#
# COMPACT_ATOMS: atom_id res chain seq x y z
N MET A 1 -25.05 -28.42 46.64
CA MET A 1 -24.31 -27.19 46.24
C MET A 1 -23.18 -27.41 45.20
N GLY A 2 -22.75 -28.64 44.90
CA GLY A 2 -21.65 -28.90 43.94
C GLY A 2 -22.04 -28.87 42.45
N HIS A 3 -23.27 -29.24 42.10
CA HIS A 3 -23.72 -29.27 40.71
C HIS A 3 -23.88 -27.87 40.10
N LEU A 4 -24.36 -26.89 40.89
CA LEU A 4 -24.55 -25.51 40.42
C LEU A 4 -23.23 -24.81 40.07
N LYS A 5 -22.14 -25.08 40.82
CA LYS A 5 -20.80 -24.59 40.49
C LYS A 5 -20.24 -25.20 39.21
N LYS A 6 -20.58 -26.46 38.90
CA LYS A 6 -20.21 -27.12 37.64
C LYS A 6 -20.88 -26.48 36.44
N TYR A 7 -22.18 -26.20 36.51
CA TYR A 7 -22.89 -25.51 35.42
C TYR A 7 -22.36 -24.10 35.22
N LEU A 8 -22.09 -23.35 36.31
CA LEU A 8 -21.53 -22.00 36.23
C LEU A 8 -20.12 -21.98 35.62
N SER A 9 -19.28 -22.93 35.99
CA SER A 9 -17.95 -23.11 35.40
C SER A 9 -18.01 -23.51 33.92
N PHE A 10 -18.97 -24.35 33.54
CA PHE A 10 -19.16 -24.78 32.17
C PHE A 10 -19.67 -23.64 31.27
N THR A 11 -20.61 -22.83 31.78
CA THR A 11 -21.09 -21.64 31.07
C THR A 11 -20.00 -20.58 30.93
N LEU A 12 -19.15 -20.39 31.93
CA LEU A 12 -18.04 -19.43 31.87
C LEU A 12 -17.00 -19.83 30.82
N SER A 13 -16.69 -21.13 30.74
CA SER A 13 -15.79 -21.69 29.72
C SER A 13 -16.37 -21.58 28.31
N ALA A 14 -17.68 -21.75 28.15
CA ALA A 14 -18.35 -21.63 26.85
C ALA A 14 -18.38 -20.17 26.33
N VAL A 15 -18.55 -19.19 27.22
CA VAL A 15 -18.49 -17.75 26.88
C VAL A 15 -17.07 -17.34 26.47
N ALA A 16 -16.04 -17.85 27.16
CA ALA A 16 -14.65 -17.60 26.79
C ALA A 16 -14.29 -18.13 25.39
N LEU A 17 -14.82 -19.31 25.02
CA LEU A 17 -14.64 -19.89 23.69
C LEU A 17 -15.35 -19.08 22.58
N PHE A 18 -16.48 -18.44 22.88
CA PHE A 18 -17.18 -17.56 21.94
C PHE A 18 -16.51 -16.20 21.74
N ALA A 19 -15.81 -15.69 22.75
CA ALA A 19 -15.09 -14.41 22.69
C ALA A 19 -13.79 -14.46 21.85
N CYS A 20 -13.22 -15.66 21.64
CA CYS A 20 -11.98 -15.86 20.87
C CYS A 20 -12.19 -16.04 19.35
N LYS A 21 -13.35 -15.69 18.79
CA LYS A 21 -13.45 -15.48 17.34
C LYS A 21 -12.72 -14.19 16.99
N ASN A 22 -11.41 -14.30 16.77
CA ASN A 22 -10.62 -13.25 16.14
C ASN A 22 -11.31 -12.85 14.84
N LEU A 23 -11.54 -11.55 14.69
CA LEU A 23 -11.80 -10.94 13.40
C LEU A 23 -10.56 -11.24 12.55
N GLU A 24 -10.64 -12.22 11.65
CA GLU A 24 -9.67 -12.34 10.57
C GLU A 24 -9.70 -11.03 9.80
N LYS A 25 -8.79 -10.13 10.15
CA LYS A 25 -8.51 -8.95 9.37
C LYS A 25 -8.00 -9.49 8.04
N ASN A 26 -8.67 -9.15 6.94
CA ASN A 26 -8.21 -9.51 5.61
C ASN A 26 -6.72 -9.11 5.50
N GLU A 27 -5.83 -10.10 5.55
CA GLU A 27 -4.38 -9.91 5.64
C GLU A 27 -3.79 -9.43 4.30
N GLN A 28 -4.60 -9.38 3.25
CA GLN A 28 -4.20 -8.90 1.94
C GLN A 28 -4.56 -7.42 1.81
N PRO A 29 -3.59 -6.50 1.98
CA PRO A 29 -3.85 -5.09 1.76
C PRO A 29 -4.18 -4.84 0.28
N ASN A 30 -5.03 -3.84 0.02
CA ASN A 30 -5.20 -3.34 -1.34
C ASN A 30 -3.94 -2.56 -1.73
N VAL A 31 -3.38 -2.86 -2.90
CA VAL A 31 -2.25 -2.13 -3.46
C VAL A 31 -2.76 -1.22 -4.56
N ILE A 32 -2.56 0.09 -4.40
CA ILE A 32 -2.91 1.11 -5.39
C ILE A 32 -1.62 1.74 -5.90
N ILE A 33 -1.39 1.66 -7.21
CA ILE A 33 -0.27 2.33 -7.88
C ILE A 33 -0.82 3.62 -8.47
N LEU A 34 -0.36 4.76 -7.93
CA LEU A 34 -0.65 6.09 -8.46
C LEU A 34 0.59 6.60 -9.19
N MET A 35 0.47 6.85 -10.49
CA MET A 35 1.54 7.36 -11.34
C MET A 35 1.03 8.55 -12.15
N THR A 36 1.87 9.57 -12.27
CA THR A 36 1.60 10.81 -13.02
C THR A 36 2.56 10.91 -14.19
N ASP A 37 2.07 11.43 -15.32
CA ASP A 37 2.88 11.62 -16.53
C ASP A 37 3.55 13.00 -16.49
N ASP A 38 4.82 13.06 -16.87
CA ASP A 38 5.64 14.28 -16.98
C ASP A 38 5.67 15.20 -15.73
N GLN A 39 5.31 14.71 -14.54
CA GLN A 39 5.32 15.52 -13.32
C GLN A 39 6.73 15.59 -12.71
N GLY A 40 7.28 16.80 -12.63
CA GLY A 40 8.61 17.07 -12.08
C GLY A 40 8.63 17.23 -10.56
N TYR A 41 9.82 17.15 -9.98
CA TYR A 41 10.03 17.33 -8.53
C TYR A 41 9.56 18.70 -8.02
N GLY A 42 9.64 19.75 -8.85
CA GLY A 42 9.21 21.11 -8.47
C GLY A 42 7.70 21.35 -8.54
N ASP A 43 6.90 20.38 -8.99
CA ASP A 43 5.47 20.61 -9.28
C ASP A 43 4.55 20.45 -8.05
N PHE A 44 5.07 19.97 -6.93
CA PHE A 44 4.28 19.78 -5.70
C PHE A 44 4.45 20.96 -4.74
N SER A 45 3.38 21.36 -4.04
CA SER A 45 3.46 22.41 -3.01
C SER A 45 4.40 22.01 -1.86
N VAL A 46 4.45 20.73 -1.50
CA VAL A 46 5.34 20.24 -0.44
C VAL A 46 6.84 20.42 -0.75
N PHE A 47 7.21 20.51 -2.03
CA PHE A 47 8.57 20.82 -2.47
C PHE A 47 8.83 22.31 -2.67
N GLY A 48 7.89 23.16 -2.23
CA GLY A 48 8.04 24.62 -2.23
C GLY A 48 7.48 25.32 -3.46
N ASN A 49 6.64 24.67 -4.27
CA ASN A 49 5.97 25.34 -5.38
C ASN A 49 5.04 26.46 -4.86
N PRO A 50 5.24 27.73 -5.25
CA PRO A 50 4.48 28.85 -4.68
C PRO A 50 3.09 29.03 -5.31
N VAL A 51 2.80 28.35 -6.43
CA VAL A 51 1.57 28.55 -7.22
C VAL A 51 0.68 27.30 -7.16
N VAL A 52 1.27 26.12 -7.39
CA VAL A 52 0.54 24.86 -7.42
C VAL A 52 0.18 24.45 -5.99
N LYS A 53 -1.07 24.03 -5.79
CA LYS A 53 -1.58 23.54 -4.50
C LYS A 53 -1.96 22.07 -4.64
N THR A 54 -1.31 21.20 -3.90
CA THR A 54 -1.56 19.75 -3.92
C THR A 54 -1.97 19.20 -2.55
N PRO A 55 -3.04 19.72 -1.90
CA PRO A 55 -3.33 19.42 -0.48
C PRO A 55 -3.51 17.92 -0.19
N ASN A 56 -4.07 17.14 -1.14
CA ASN A 56 -4.21 15.69 -0.97
C ASN A 56 -2.86 14.94 -1.07
N LEU A 57 -1.96 15.41 -1.93
CA LEU A 57 -0.63 14.81 -2.08
C LEU A 57 0.31 15.28 -0.97
N ASP A 58 0.12 16.49 -0.45
CA ASP A 58 0.84 17.01 0.71
C ASP A 58 0.47 16.18 1.95
N HIS A 59 -0.82 15.90 2.16
CA HIS A 59 -1.26 14.98 3.22
C HIS A 59 -0.67 13.57 3.05
N LEU A 60 -0.72 13.04 1.82
CA LEU A 60 -0.12 11.74 1.53
C LEU A 60 1.39 11.73 1.78
N HIS A 61 2.10 12.80 1.44
CA HIS A 61 3.53 12.95 1.68
C HIS A 61 3.87 12.85 3.17
N ASP A 62 3.07 13.47 4.05
CA ASP A 62 3.34 13.50 5.50
C ASP A 62 3.07 12.14 6.18
N GLU A 63 2.18 11.33 5.61
CA GLU A 63 1.84 9.99 6.10
C GLU A 63 2.70 8.87 5.47
N SER A 64 3.55 9.20 4.50
CA SER A 64 4.26 8.21 3.68
C SER A 64 5.76 8.13 3.94
N ILE A 65 6.33 6.96 3.64
CA ILE A 65 7.77 6.80 3.43
C ILE A 65 8.13 7.36 2.05
N ARG A 66 9.28 8.05 1.97
CA ARG A 66 9.69 8.78 0.77
C ARG A 66 11.04 8.28 0.27
N PHE A 67 11.12 8.02 -1.03
CA PHE A 67 12.37 7.75 -1.72
C PHE A 67 12.85 9.06 -2.36
N THR A 68 13.94 9.62 -1.85
CA THR A 68 14.49 10.91 -2.35
C THR A 68 15.39 10.75 -3.57
N ASP A 69 15.66 9.50 -3.98
CA ASP A 69 16.55 9.16 -5.09
C ASP A 69 15.94 8.05 -5.96
N PHE A 70 14.77 8.34 -6.53
CA PHE A 70 14.02 7.42 -7.39
C PHE A 70 14.25 7.77 -8.86
N HIS A 71 14.71 6.79 -9.65
CA HIS A 71 15.09 6.98 -11.05
C HIS A 71 14.12 6.26 -11.99
N VAL A 72 13.86 6.87 -13.15
CA VAL A 72 13.00 6.35 -14.22
C VAL A 72 13.75 6.38 -15.56
N ALA A 73 13.26 5.62 -16.53
CA ALA A 73 13.73 5.75 -17.91
C ALA A 73 13.32 7.12 -18.49
N PRO A 74 14.07 7.69 -19.46
CA PRO A 74 13.85 9.05 -19.95
C PRO A 74 12.63 9.20 -20.88
N ALA A 75 11.68 8.26 -20.84
CA ALA A 75 10.44 8.28 -21.61
C ALA A 75 9.33 7.46 -20.92
N SER A 76 8.08 7.79 -21.23
CA SER A 76 6.88 7.21 -20.62
C SER A 76 6.74 5.70 -20.88
N VAL A 77 6.84 5.26 -22.14
CA VAL A 77 6.66 3.85 -22.51
C VAL A 77 7.73 2.94 -21.88
N PRO A 78 9.04 3.26 -21.93
CA PRO A 78 10.06 2.51 -21.21
C PRO A 78 9.78 2.40 -19.70
N THR A 79 9.44 3.51 -19.03
CA THR A 79 9.17 3.54 -17.59
C THR A 79 7.98 2.65 -17.22
N LEU A 80 6.87 2.78 -17.95
CA LEU A 80 5.67 1.98 -17.72
C LEU A 80 5.94 0.49 -17.97
N SER A 81 6.70 0.17 -19.02
CA SER A 81 7.06 -1.21 -19.33
C SER A 81 7.92 -1.86 -18.25
N GLN A 82 8.90 -1.13 -17.72
CA GLN A 82 9.74 -1.58 -16.60
C GLN A 82 8.91 -1.82 -15.34
N MET A 83 8.00 -0.90 -15.02
CA MET A 83 7.13 -1.02 -13.86
C MET A 83 6.18 -2.23 -13.93
N LEU A 84 5.55 -2.45 -15.09
CA LEU A 84 4.55 -3.52 -15.24
C LEU A 84 5.16 -4.91 -15.37
N THR A 85 6.35 -5.01 -15.98
CA THR A 85 6.96 -6.30 -16.30
C THR A 85 8.08 -6.68 -15.36
N TRP A 86 8.64 -5.73 -14.60
CA TRP A 86 9.85 -5.88 -13.79
C TRP A 86 11.14 -6.17 -14.58
N PHE A 87 11.10 -6.04 -15.91
CA PHE A 87 12.26 -6.17 -16.77
C PHE A 87 12.79 -4.80 -17.18
N ASP A 88 14.11 -4.70 -17.35
CA ASP A 88 14.68 -3.49 -17.94
C ASP A 88 14.07 -3.23 -19.33
N ALA A 89 13.83 -1.95 -19.66
CA ALA A 89 13.19 -1.55 -20.90
C ALA A 89 13.90 -2.15 -22.11
N TYR A 90 15.23 -2.26 -22.09
CA TYR A 90 15.98 -2.90 -23.16
C TYR A 90 15.47 -4.31 -23.48
N TYR A 91 15.18 -5.14 -22.46
CA TYR A 91 14.67 -6.50 -22.65
C TYR A 91 13.23 -6.55 -23.13
N VAL A 92 12.41 -5.58 -22.72
CA VAL A 92 11.03 -5.45 -23.19
C VAL A 92 11.01 -5.18 -24.70
N TYR A 93 11.84 -4.26 -25.20
CA TYR A 93 11.80 -3.84 -26.61
C TYR A 93 12.44 -4.83 -27.58
N ILE A 94 13.39 -5.67 -27.15
CA ILE A 94 14.13 -6.58 -28.04
C ILE A 94 13.53 -8.00 -28.14
N ASN A 95 12.28 -8.21 -27.69
CA ASN A 95 11.56 -9.50 -27.73
C ASN A 95 12.17 -10.62 -26.86
N LYS A 96 12.34 -10.40 -25.55
CA LYS A 96 12.63 -11.48 -24.57
C LYS A 96 11.78 -11.45 -23.30
N LEU A 97 10.57 -10.91 -23.39
CA LEU A 97 9.52 -11.38 -22.48
C LEU A 97 9.00 -12.71 -23.07
N PRO A 98 8.89 -13.80 -22.29
CA PRO A 98 8.17 -14.98 -22.75
C PRO A 98 6.74 -14.63 -23.15
#